data_AF-A0A6H2HB95-F1
#
_entry.id   AF-A0A6H2HB95-F1
#
_cell.length_a   1.000
_cell.length_b   1.000
_cell.length_c   1.000
_cell.angle_alpha   90.00
_cell.angle_beta   90.00
_cell.angle_gamma   90.00
#
_symmetry.space_group_name_H-M   'P 1'
#
loop_
_entity.id
_entity.type
_entity.pdbx_description
1 polymer ?
#
loop_
_entity_poly.entity_id
_entity_poly.type
_entity_poly.pdbx_seq_one_letter_code
_entity_poly.pdbx_strand_id
1 'polypeptide(L)'
;MNATTKAIRDQADEDGLKLHHLMNVIKLAAFASEARRVLEGIECATLYRPEMAAVILESVPGSKSWTTQDDELGSVLSNVAFELSALAGEITDRAYALATHLQEVKA
;
A
#
# COMPACT_ATOMS: atom_id res chain seq x y z
N MET A 1 -15.24 -30.75 12.32
CA MET A 1 -15.41 -29.38 11.82
C MET A 1 -16.43 -29.44 10.69
N ASN A 2 -17.53 -28.68 10.74
CA ASN A 2 -18.53 -28.69 9.68
C ASN A 2 -18.07 -27.84 8.48
N ALA A 3 -18.69 -28.03 7.31
CA ALA A 3 -18.30 -27.36 6.06
C ALA A 3 -18.38 -25.82 6.16
N THR A 4 -19.35 -25.30 6.93
CA THR A 4 -19.57 -23.87 7.15
C THR A 4 -18.43 -23.21 7.92
N THR A 5 -17.94 -23.82 9.00
CA THR A 5 -16.80 -23.30 9.78
C THR A 5 -15.51 -23.30 8.96
N LYS A 6 -15.34 -24.29 8.06
CA LYS A 6 -14.19 -24.32 7.14
C LYS A 6 -14.24 -23.14 6.16
N ALA A 7 -15.37 -22.92 5.50
CA ALA A 7 -15.52 -21.83 4.53
C ALA A 7 -15.30 -20.44 5.15
N ILE A 8 -15.77 -20.21 6.38
CA ILE A 8 -15.55 -18.95 7.10
C ILE A 8 -14.06 -18.72 7.36
N ARG A 9 -13.35 -19.78 7.78
CA ARG A 9 -11.91 -19.69 8.02
C ARG A 9 -11.14 -19.41 6.74
N ASP A 10 -11.41 -20.17 5.68
CA ASP A 10 -10.71 -20.03 4.40
C ASP A 10 -10.89 -18.59 3.86
N GLN A 11 -12.09 -18.01 4.01
CA GLN A 11 -12.34 -16.61 3.63
C GLN A 11 -11.59 -15.59 4.49
N ALA A 12 -11.50 -15.82 5.82
CA ALA A 12 -10.75 -14.94 6.71
C ALA A 12 -9.24 -14.96 6.40
N ASP A 13 -8.71 -16.13 6.01
CA ASP A 13 -7.33 -16.28 5.58
C ASP A 13 -7.08 -15.49 4.27
N GLU A 14 -8.01 -15.54 3.30
CA GLU A 14 -7.95 -14.72 2.08
C GLU A 14 -7.99 -13.21 2.35
N ASP A 15 -8.88 -12.76 3.23
CA ASP A 15 -8.98 -11.35 3.62
C ASP A 15 -7.67 -10.89 4.28
N GLY A 16 -7.07 -11.74 5.12
CA GLY A 16 -5.77 -11.49 5.75
C GLY A 16 -4.64 -11.34 4.74
N LEU A 17 -4.61 -12.18 3.70
CA LEU A 17 -3.64 -12.06 2.61
C LEU A 17 -3.80 -10.77 1.82
N LYS A 18 -5.05 -10.36 1.51
CA LYS A 18 -5.33 -9.09 0.84
C LYS A 18 -4.88 -7.89 1.68
N LEU A 19 -5.20 -7.87 2.98
CA LEU A 19 -4.75 -6.83 3.90
C LEU A 19 -3.23 -6.74 3.97
N HIS A 20 -2.56 -7.89 4.07
CA HIS A 20 -1.09 -7.94 4.10
C HIS A 20 -0.47 -7.39 2.81
N HIS A 21 -1.06 -7.70 1.65
CA HIS A 21 -0.64 -7.14 0.37
C HIS A 21 -0.78 -5.61 0.35
N LEU A 22 -1.96 -5.08 0.69
CA LEU A 22 -2.22 -3.63 0.73
C LEU A 22 -1.28 -2.91 1.70
N MET A 23 -1.01 -3.49 2.87
CA MET A 23 -0.03 -2.97 3.82
C MET A 23 1.37 -2.86 3.20
N ASN A 24 1.79 -3.86 2.41
CA ASN A 24 3.10 -3.82 1.76
C ASN A 24 3.17 -2.74 0.67
N VAL A 25 2.08 -2.52 -0.05
CA VAL A 25 1.98 -1.39 -1.01
C VAL A 25 2.13 -0.05 -0.28
N ILE A 26 1.47 0.14 0.87
CA ILE A 26 1.61 1.36 1.69
C ILE A 26 3.06 1.55 2.16
N LYS A 27 3.71 0.50 2.65
CA LYS A 27 5.11 0.57 3.08
C LYS A 27 6.04 0.96 1.93
N LEU A 28 5.83 0.38 0.75
CA LEU A 28 6.60 0.72 -0.44
C LEU A 28 6.36 2.16 -0.89
N ALA A 29 5.10 2.60 -0.87
CA ALA A 29 4.70 3.97 -1.16
C ALA A 29 5.38 4.98 -0.19
N ALA A 30 5.39 4.69 1.11
CA ALA A 30 6.08 5.52 2.10
C ALA A 30 7.60 5.59 1.86
N PHE A 31 8.23 4.45 1.55
CA PHE A 31 9.64 4.41 1.18
C PHE A 31 9.93 5.24 -0.09
N ALA A 32 9.10 5.09 -1.12
CA ALA A 32 9.25 5.82 -2.38
C ALA A 32 9.10 7.34 -2.18
N SER A 33 8.15 7.76 -1.33
CA SER A 33 7.97 9.17 -0.97
C SER A 33 9.22 9.76 -0.31
N GLU A 34 9.80 9.05 0.64
CA GLU A 34 10.99 9.52 1.34
C GLU A 34 12.23 9.50 0.42
N ALA A 35 12.35 8.47 -0.41
CA ALA A 35 13.40 8.41 -1.42
C ALA A 35 13.33 9.62 -2.36
N ARG A 36 12.14 9.97 -2.87
CA ARG A 36 11.97 11.15 -3.72
C ARG A 36 12.38 12.44 -3.00
N ARG A 37 11.93 12.65 -1.76
CA ARG A 37 12.31 13.81 -0.95
C ARG A 37 13.83 13.96 -0.80
N VAL A 38 14.53 12.85 -0.60
CA VAL A 38 16.00 12.83 -0.50
C VAL A 38 16.64 13.19 -1.85
N LEU A 39 16.12 12.65 -2.95
CA LEU A 39 16.63 12.90 -4.30
C LEU A 39 16.41 14.36 -4.76
N GLU A 40 15.27 14.96 -4.42
CA GLU A 40 15.02 16.40 -4.61
C GLU A 40 15.99 17.27 -3.78
N GLY A 41 16.31 16.83 -2.56
CA GLY A 41 17.31 17.49 -1.72
C GLY A 41 18.71 17.43 -2.32
N ILE A 42 19.09 16.29 -2.90
CA ILE A 42 20.34 16.12 -3.65
C ILE A 42 20.36 17.05 -4.86
N GLU A 43 19.28 17.10 -5.65
CA GLU A 43 19.17 17.99 -6.80
C GLU A 43 19.35 19.46 -6.38
N CYS A 44 18.64 19.91 -5.34
CA CYS A 44 18.82 21.24 -4.77
C CYS A 44 20.28 21.49 -4.36
N ALA A 45 20.93 20.54 -3.69
CA ALA A 45 22.33 20.68 -3.29
C ALA A 45 23.26 20.85 -4.50
N THR A 46 23.02 20.12 -5.59
CA THR A 46 23.79 20.27 -6.84
C THR A 46 23.57 21.63 -7.52
N LEU A 47 22.38 22.23 -7.39
CA LEU A 47 22.10 23.58 -7.87
C LEU A 47 22.85 24.66 -7.06
N TYR A 48 22.95 24.47 -5.73
CA TYR A 48 23.68 25.40 -4.85
C TYR A 48 25.20 25.27 -4.92
N ARG A 49 25.71 24.07 -5.24
CA ARG A 49 27.14 23.75 -5.37
C ARG A 49 27.42 23.03 -6.70
N PRO A 50 27.32 23.72 -7.85
CA PRO A 50 27.50 23.10 -9.16
C PRO A 50 28.87 22.42 -9.32
N GLU A 51 29.90 22.96 -8.69
CA GLU A 51 31.25 22.41 -8.68
C GLU A 51 31.35 21.03 -7.98
N MET A 52 30.41 20.71 -7.10
CA MET A 52 30.34 19.43 -6.39
C MET A 52 29.35 18.44 -7.03
N ALA A 53 28.60 18.86 -8.05
CA ALA A 53 27.50 18.07 -8.60
C ALA A 53 27.95 16.68 -9.09
N ALA A 54 29.10 16.60 -9.77
CA ALA A 54 29.64 15.32 -10.24
C ALA A 54 29.92 14.35 -9.08
N VAL A 55 30.61 14.83 -8.04
CA VAL A 55 30.97 14.04 -6.85
C VAL A 55 29.73 13.58 -6.09
N ILE A 56 28.75 14.47 -5.91
CA ILE A 56 27.49 14.15 -5.24
C ILE A 56 26.74 13.07 -6.03
N LEU A 57 26.56 13.26 -7.35
CA LEU A 57 25.81 12.33 -8.20
C LEU A 57 26.52 10.98 -8.40
N GLU A 58 27.85 10.92 -8.30
CA GLU A 58 28.62 9.66 -8.29
C GLU A 58 28.44 8.88 -6.99
N SER A 59 28.19 9.57 -5.87
CA SER A 59 27.97 8.95 -4.56
C SER A 59 26.57 8.35 -4.37
N VAL A 60 25.62 8.69 -5.25
CA VAL A 60 24.24 8.21 -5.17
C VAL A 60 24.09 6.92 -5.97
N PRO A 61 23.91 5.76 -5.32
CA PRO A 61 23.66 4.52 -6.04
C PRO A 61 22.24 4.53 -6.62
N GLY A 62 22.11 4.45 -7.94
CA GLY A 62 20.81 4.32 -8.60
C GLY A 62 20.70 5.02 -9.94
N SER A 63 19.50 4.98 -10.53
CA SER A 63 19.20 5.69 -11.78
C SER A 63 19.17 7.19 -11.53
N LYS A 64 19.90 7.98 -12.31
CA LYS A 64 19.90 9.46 -12.23
C LYS A 64 18.67 10.12 -12.88
N SER A 65 17.75 9.32 -13.41
CA SER A 65 16.54 9.78 -14.12
C SER A 65 15.36 10.06 -13.18
N TRP A 66 15.57 10.16 -11.87
CA TRP A 66 14.48 10.34 -10.90
C TRP A 66 13.76 11.69 -11.07
N THR A 67 14.42 12.68 -11.66
CA THR A 67 13.85 14.02 -11.90
C THR A 67 12.85 14.04 -13.06
N THR A 68 12.85 13.02 -13.91
CA THR A 68 12.00 12.95 -15.10
C THR A 68 10.86 11.94 -14.97
N GLN A 69 10.74 11.26 -13.83
CA GLN A 69 9.68 10.29 -13.61
C GLN A 69 8.49 10.94 -12.91
N ASP A 70 7.30 10.71 -13.45
CA ASP A 70 6.06 11.21 -12.89
C ASP A 70 5.80 10.63 -11.48
N ASP A 71 5.16 11.45 -10.65
CA ASP A 71 4.72 11.01 -9.33
C ASP A 71 3.38 10.28 -9.38
N GLU A 72 3.44 8.95 -9.30
CA GLU A 72 2.25 8.09 -9.23
C GLU A 72 1.79 7.80 -7.79
N LEU A 73 2.46 8.30 -6.75
CA LEU A 73 2.22 7.95 -5.36
C LEU A 73 0.77 8.23 -4.93
N GLY A 74 0.23 9.39 -5.34
CA GLY A 74 -1.15 9.76 -5.05
C GLY A 74 -2.16 8.80 -5.67
N SER A 75 -1.91 8.37 -6.91
CA SER A 75 -2.75 7.39 -7.62
C SER A 75 -2.71 6.02 -6.93
N VAL A 76 -1.51 5.55 -6.58
CA VAL A 76 -1.31 4.28 -5.86
C VAL A 76 -2.03 4.29 -4.52
N LEU A 77 -1.86 5.35 -3.71
CA LEU A 77 -2.50 5.45 -2.40
C LEU A 77 -4.03 5.58 -2.50
N SER A 78 -4.53 6.24 -3.54
CA SER A 78 -5.97 6.31 -3.81
C SER A 78 -6.54 4.92 -4.14
N ASN A 79 -5.84 4.14 -4.97
CA ASN A 79 -6.26 2.78 -5.29
C ASN A 79 -6.24 1.87 -4.06
N VAL A 80 -5.21 1.97 -3.23
CA VAL A 80 -5.14 1.23 -1.95
C VAL A 80 -6.30 1.62 -1.03
N ALA A 81 -6.62 2.91 -0.92
CA ALA A 81 -7.75 3.38 -0.10
C ALA A 81 -9.09 2.83 -0.61
N PHE A 82 -9.28 2.80 -1.93
CA PHE A 82 -10.46 2.21 -2.57
C PHE A 82 -10.57 0.71 -2.25
N GLU A 83 -9.49 -0.05 -2.43
CA GLU A 83 -9.47 -1.49 -2.15
C GLU A 83 -9.70 -1.81 -0.67
N LEU A 84 -9.12 -1.02 0.25
CA LEU A 84 -9.38 -1.14 1.69
C LEU A 84 -10.86 -0.89 2.03
N SER A 85 -11.47 0.12 1.41
CA SER A 85 -12.89 0.42 1.61
C SER A 85 -13.77 -0.71 1.09
N ALA A 86 -13.45 -1.29 -0.07
CA ALA A 86 -14.17 -2.42 -0.63
C ALA A 86 -14.07 -3.65 0.29
N LEU A 87 -12.86 -3.98 0.74
CA LEU A 87 -12.62 -5.10 1.64
C LEU A 87 -13.34 -4.93 2.99
N ALA A 88 -13.34 -3.72 3.56
CA ALA A 88 -14.06 -3.43 4.78
C ALA A 88 -15.59 -3.59 4.61
N GLY A 89 -16.13 -3.16 3.46
CA GLY A 89 -17.52 -3.39 3.08
C GLY A 89 -17.85 -4.88 3.02
N GLU A 90 -17.06 -5.66 2.29
CA GLU A 90 -17.22 -7.10 2.16
C GLU A 90 -17.21 -7.84 3.51
N ILE A 91 -16.28 -7.48 4.41
CA ILE A 91 -16.20 -8.06 5.76
C ILE A 91 -17.45 -7.71 6.58
N THR A 92 -17.92 -6.46 6.47
CA THR A 92 -19.09 -5.98 7.21
C THR A 92 -20.37 -6.68 6.73
N ASP A 93 -20.58 -6.79 5.42
CA ASP A 93 -21.74 -7.46 4.83
C ASP A 93 -21.80 -8.94 5.23
N ARG A 94 -20.64 -9.62 5.23
CA ARG A 94 -20.54 -11.01 5.71
C ARG A 94 -20.87 -11.14 7.19
N ALA A 95 -20.39 -10.21 8.02
CA ALA A 95 -20.68 -10.23 9.46
C ALA A 95 -22.19 -10.07 9.74
N TYR A 96 -22.86 -9.19 9.00
CA TYR A 96 -24.32 -9.05 9.09
C TYR A 96 -25.06 -10.31 8.64
N ALA A 97 -24.68 -10.89 7.49
CA ALA A 97 -25.31 -12.12 6.99
C ALA A 97 -25.20 -13.27 8.00
N LEU A 98 -24.04 -13.42 8.65
CA LEU A 98 -23.83 -14.43 9.68
C LEU A 98 -24.70 -14.16 10.93
N ALA A 99 -24.78 -12.91 11.37
CA ALA A 99 -25.58 -12.53 12.54
C ALA A 99 -27.07 -12.82 12.33
N THR A 100 -27.61 -12.49 11.15
CA THR A 100 -29.01 -12.78 10.78
C THR A 100 -29.26 -14.28 10.75
N HIS A 101 -28.39 -15.06 10.12
CA HIS A 101 -28.57 -16.52 10.05
C HIS A 101 -28.54 -17.18 11.43
N LEU A 102 -27.68 -16.70 12.34
CA LEU A 102 -27.63 -17.19 13.72
C LEU A 102 -28.87 -16.84 14.55
N GLN A 103 -29.57 -15.75 14.22
CA GLN A 103 -30.85 -15.42 14.86
C GLN A 103 -31.97 -16.34 14.36
N GLU A 104 -32.04 -16.60 13.05
CA GLU A 104 -33.03 -17.50 12.46
C GLU A 104 -32.91 -18.95 12.94
N VAL A 105 -31.68 -19.44 13.15
CA VAL A 105 -31.44 -20.81 13.65
C VAL A 105 -31.76 -20.96 15.15
N LYS A 106 -31.84 -19.86 15.90
CA LYS A 106 -32.13 -19.86 17.35
C LYS A 106 -33.61 -19.61 17.68
N ALA A 107 -34.40 -19.14 16.72
CA ALA A 107 -35.84 -18.89 16.85
C ALA A 107 -36.65 -20.16 16.56
#